data_AF-A0A7C1I5E4-F1
#
_entry.id   AF-A0A7C1I5E4-F1
#
_cell.length_a   1.000
_cell.length_b   1.000
_cell.length_c   1.000
_cell.angle_alpha   90.00
_cell.angle_beta   90.00
_cell.angle_gamma   90.00
#
_symmetry.space_group_name_H-M   'P 1'
#
loop_
_entity.id
_entity.type
_entity.pdbx_description
1 polymer ?
#
loop_
_entity_poly.entity_id
_entity_poly.type
_entity_poly.pdbx_seq_one_letter_code
_entity_poly.pdbx_strand_id
1 'polypeptide(L)'
;METNYGISSPWEKVYWFARMLINSDQYGGIGGDSRRMNALASAIKTAIDQSNDDEHIVMEFLNQKLKNILLEGRKPGTSIYHSLEKLYMDLQDDLITLTDFKILCLTCEKVLVPINSCLGNIPSNDSEFVETYANTFLKKEGAKGLANIINILDDKGLRGSLECERKQLVASFSELRKNIENEMSGADLDSVLTAFCQEFERRVGQKRKGRAGRGVEGATSLIFRHFGIKASQAPEHFTTGLEIDRWVRTKEGWYIGISCKRTLRERWKQAYTTDLNLLNRHKIQALWHVLTYDKDLSDEKLTEIGSHRAVLYLPDDSPKLKKAGNHPGMKEYVRPMSSFIDDLKSLVS
;
A
#
# COMPACT_ATOMS: atom_id res chain seq x y z
N MET A 1 38.37 21.16 -5.62
CA MET A 1 37.56 21.02 -6.84
C MET A 1 36.22 20.45 -6.40
N GLU A 2 35.29 21.33 -6.06
CA GLU A 2 33.92 20.94 -5.72
C GLU A 2 33.22 20.55 -7.01
N THR A 3 32.78 19.30 -7.10
CA THR A 3 31.88 18.86 -8.15
C THR A 3 30.53 19.51 -7.92
N ASN A 4 30.28 20.58 -8.65
CA ASN A 4 28.96 21.18 -8.82
C ASN A 4 28.05 20.09 -9.38
N TYR A 5 27.24 19.44 -8.53
CA TYR A 5 26.22 18.50 -8.98
C TYR A 5 25.20 19.34 -9.76
N GLY A 6 25.33 19.29 -11.09
CA GLY A 6 24.75 20.26 -12.01
C GLY A 6 23.24 20.31 -11.97
N ILE A 7 22.72 21.25 -11.18
CA ILE A 7 21.37 21.77 -11.34
C ILE A 7 21.42 22.71 -12.54
N SER A 8 20.83 22.28 -13.66
CA SER A 8 20.80 23.09 -14.88
C SER A 8 19.75 24.20 -14.80
N SER A 9 18.71 23.98 -13.99
CA SER A 9 17.63 24.93 -13.71
C SER A 9 17.25 24.95 -12.22
N PRO A 10 17.03 26.12 -11.58
CA PRO A 10 16.54 26.22 -10.21
C PRO A 10 15.28 25.39 -9.96
N TRP A 11 14.44 25.19 -10.97
CA TRP A 11 13.18 24.44 -10.87
C TRP A 11 13.36 22.94 -10.60
N GLU A 12 14.56 22.39 -10.82
CA GLU A 12 14.89 21.02 -10.40
C GLU A 12 14.78 20.83 -8.88
N LYS A 13 14.92 21.91 -8.09
CA LYS A 13 14.73 21.89 -6.63
C LYS A 13 13.32 21.48 -6.21
N VAL A 14 12.30 21.62 -7.07
CA VAL A 14 10.93 21.15 -6.77
C VAL A 14 10.92 19.67 -6.41
N TYR A 15 11.68 18.85 -7.14
CA TYR A 15 11.79 17.42 -6.84
C TYR A 15 12.42 17.21 -5.45
N TRP A 16 13.55 17.84 -5.18
CA TRP A 16 14.26 17.64 -3.92
C TRP A 16 13.48 18.13 -2.71
N PHE A 17 12.85 19.31 -2.79
CA PHE A 17 11.97 19.80 -1.74
C PHE A 17 10.79 18.87 -1.49
N ALA A 18 10.14 18.35 -2.54
CA ALA A 18 9.06 17.38 -2.38
C ALA A 18 9.55 16.10 -1.67
N ARG A 19 10.74 15.61 -2.03
CA ARG A 19 11.37 14.43 -1.42
C ARG A 19 11.70 14.66 0.06
N MET A 20 12.28 15.81 0.41
CA MET A 20 12.58 16.16 1.79
C MET A 20 11.30 16.25 2.62
N LEU A 21 10.30 16.99 2.15
CA LEU A 21 9.05 17.20 2.90
C LEU A 21 8.29 15.89 3.17
N ILE A 22 8.34 14.90 2.26
CA ILE A 22 7.62 13.62 2.44
C ILE A 22 8.45 12.54 3.14
N ASN A 23 9.76 12.68 3.28
CA ASN A 23 10.59 11.64 3.89
C ASN A 23 10.28 11.47 5.39
N SER A 24 9.55 10.41 5.74
CA SER A 24 9.17 10.08 7.12
C SER A 24 10.36 9.66 7.96
N ASP A 25 11.32 8.95 7.36
CA ASP A 25 12.40 8.29 8.08
C ASP A 25 13.45 9.31 8.54
N GLN A 26 13.69 10.33 7.71
CA GLN A 26 14.65 11.39 8.02
C GLN A 26 14.00 12.64 8.62
N TYR A 27 12.84 13.05 8.10
CA TYR A 27 12.27 14.38 8.31
C TYR A 27 10.85 14.35 8.88
N GLY A 28 10.35 13.19 9.29
CA GLY A 28 9.02 13.06 9.91
C GLY A 28 7.83 13.22 8.95
N GLY A 29 8.06 13.37 7.63
CA GLY A 29 7.03 13.27 6.60
C GLY A 29 5.96 14.38 6.64
N ILE A 30 6.33 15.59 7.06
CA ILE A 30 5.42 16.73 7.25
C ILE A 30 4.65 17.15 6.00
N GLY A 31 5.18 16.88 4.81
CA GLY A 31 4.53 17.17 3.52
C GLY A 31 3.20 16.44 3.31
N GLY A 32 2.90 15.42 4.12
CA GLY A 32 1.58 14.79 4.14
C GLY A 32 0.47 15.64 4.80
N ASP A 33 0.84 16.69 5.54
CA ASP A 33 -0.09 17.61 6.20
C ASP A 33 -0.39 18.81 5.29
N SER A 34 -1.47 18.71 4.51
CA SER A 34 -1.88 19.78 3.59
C SER A 34 -2.17 21.11 4.30
N ARG A 35 -2.57 21.10 5.59
CA ARG A 35 -2.82 22.35 6.31
C ARG A 35 -1.51 23.11 6.52
N ARG A 36 -0.45 22.39 6.94
CA ARG A 36 0.88 22.99 7.10
C ARG A 36 1.50 23.41 5.77
N MET A 37 1.34 22.61 4.71
CA MET A 37 1.84 22.99 3.39
C MET A 37 1.19 24.28 2.88
N ASN A 38 -0.13 24.42 3.06
CA ASN A 38 -0.84 25.67 2.75
C ASN A 38 -0.39 26.84 3.64
N ALA A 39 -0.15 26.61 4.93
CA ALA A 39 0.35 27.63 5.84
C ALA A 39 1.75 28.13 5.43
N LEU A 40 2.65 27.21 5.06
CA LEU A 40 3.98 27.54 4.53
C LEU A 40 3.88 28.37 3.24
N ALA A 41 3.11 27.89 2.26
CA ALA A 41 2.94 28.59 0.99
C ALA A 41 2.35 29.99 1.19
N SER A 42 1.33 30.13 2.05
CA SER A 42 0.71 31.42 2.35
C SER A 42 1.70 32.37 3.02
N ALA A 43 2.48 31.88 4.00
CA ALA A 43 3.48 32.68 4.68
C ALA A 43 4.58 33.18 3.73
N ILE A 44 5.02 32.34 2.80
CA ILE A 44 6.01 32.73 1.78
C ILE A 44 5.43 33.79 0.85
N LYS A 45 4.22 33.59 0.30
CA LYS A 45 3.57 34.57 -0.57
C LYS A 45 3.39 35.92 0.11
N THR A 46 2.84 35.92 1.32
CA THR A 46 2.62 37.16 2.08
C THR A 46 3.93 37.91 2.34
N ALA A 47 5.00 37.20 2.70
CA ALA A 47 6.30 37.83 2.95
C ALA A 47 6.91 38.43 1.68
N ILE A 48 6.75 37.78 0.53
CA ILE A 48 7.24 38.28 -0.76
C ILE A 48 6.37 39.43 -1.27
N ASP A 49 5.04 39.35 -1.16
CA ASP A 49 4.13 40.38 -1.67
C ASP A 49 4.20 41.68 -0.85
N GLN A 50 4.59 41.59 0.42
CA GLN A 50 4.76 42.74 1.31
C GLN A 50 6.15 43.37 1.24
N SER A 51 7.05 42.87 0.39
CA SER A 51 8.43 43.37 0.33
C SER A 51 8.53 44.72 -0.39
N ASN A 52 8.46 45.81 0.37
CA ASN A 52 9.12 47.08 0.03
C ASN A 52 10.50 47.21 0.74
N ASP A 53 10.83 46.20 1.55
CA ASP A 53 12.00 46.17 2.43
C ASP A 53 13.21 45.49 1.76
N ASP A 54 14.38 45.66 2.38
CA ASP A 54 15.63 45.01 2.00
C ASP A 54 15.46 43.48 1.89
N GLU A 55 15.95 42.89 0.79
CA GLU A 55 15.88 41.45 0.52
C GLU A 55 16.44 40.61 1.68
N HIS A 56 17.46 41.10 2.38
CA HIS A 56 18.03 40.41 3.52
C HIS A 56 17.02 40.29 4.69
N ILE A 57 16.24 41.34 4.95
CA ILE A 57 15.21 41.36 6.01
C ILE A 57 14.10 40.37 5.65
N VAL A 58 13.68 40.36 4.39
CA VAL A 58 12.65 39.44 3.89
C VAL A 58 13.11 37.99 4.05
N MET A 59 14.36 37.69 3.71
CA MET A 59 14.94 36.36 3.85
C MET A 59 15.03 35.89 5.30
N GLU A 60 15.42 36.76 6.23
CA GLU A 60 15.45 36.42 7.66
C GLU A 60 14.05 36.11 8.20
N PHE A 61 13.07 36.94 7.81
CA PHE A 61 11.67 36.73 8.16
C PHE A 61 11.11 35.41 7.59
N LEU A 62 11.40 35.11 6.32
CA LEU A 62 11.00 33.85 5.68
C LEU A 62 11.56 32.63 6.39
N ASN A 63 12.85 32.64 6.75
CA ASN A 63 13.49 31.58 7.51
C ASN A 63 12.83 31.38 8.88
N GLN A 64 12.57 32.48 9.60
CA GLN A 64 11.90 32.41 10.90
C GLN A 64 10.48 31.84 10.79
N LYS A 65 9.71 32.24 9.77
CA LYS A 65 8.37 31.70 9.51
C LYS A 65 8.40 30.22 9.16
N LEU A 66 9.33 29.79 8.31
CA LEU A 66 9.54 28.39 7.97
C LEU A 66 9.77 27.55 9.22
N LYS A 67 10.73 27.95 10.07
CA LYS A 67 11.03 27.26 11.33
C LYS A 67 9.80 27.13 12.23
N ASN A 68 9.09 28.24 12.44
CA ASN A 68 7.94 28.29 13.33
C ASN A 68 6.81 27.37 12.85
N ILE A 69 6.51 27.35 11.55
CA ILE A 69 5.43 26.52 10.99
C ILE A 69 5.81 25.03 11.00
N LEU A 70 7.07 24.70 10.69
CA LEU A 70 7.55 23.31 10.75
C LEU A 70 7.45 22.74 12.18
N LEU A 71 7.85 23.53 13.18
CA LEU A 71 7.89 23.10 14.58
C LEU A 71 6.60 23.33 15.37
N GLU A 72 5.60 23.99 14.77
CA GLU A 72 4.35 24.36 15.45
C GLU A 72 3.70 23.15 16.14
N GLY A 73 3.36 23.28 17.43
CA GLY A 73 2.69 22.23 18.20
C GLY A 73 3.55 20.97 18.46
N ARG A 74 4.86 21.01 18.19
CA ARG A 74 5.77 19.89 18.48
C ARG A 74 6.56 20.17 19.75
N LYS A 75 6.56 19.21 20.68
CA LYS A 75 7.28 19.34 21.95
C LYS A 75 8.80 19.22 21.71
N PRO A 76 9.61 20.19 22.18
CA PRO A 76 11.06 20.10 22.14
C PRO A 76 11.58 18.80 22.78
N GLY A 77 12.64 18.22 22.21
CA GLY A 77 13.27 16.99 22.69
C GLY A 77 12.59 15.69 22.22
N THR A 78 11.46 15.76 21.50
CA THR A 78 10.86 14.56 20.90
C THR A 78 11.55 14.18 19.59
N SER A 79 11.50 12.89 19.23
CA SER A 79 12.09 12.42 17.95
C SER A 79 11.54 13.18 16.74
N ILE A 80 10.22 13.43 16.71
CA ILE A 80 9.60 14.20 15.62
C ILE A 80 10.07 15.65 15.57
N TYR A 81 10.30 16.28 16.73
CA TYR A 81 10.86 17.63 16.80
C TYR A 81 12.27 17.66 16.21
N HIS A 82 13.15 16.73 16.59
CA HIS A 82 14.51 16.66 16.05
C HIS A 82 14.53 16.40 14.54
N SER A 83 13.65 15.52 14.03
CA SER A 83 13.53 15.29 12.58
C SER A 83 13.10 16.54 11.81
N LEU A 84 12.19 17.34 12.37
CA LEU A 84 11.72 18.58 11.75
C LEU A 84 12.72 19.72 11.88
N GLU A 85 13.47 19.77 12.98
CA GLU A 85 14.58 20.71 13.12
C GLU A 85 15.70 20.38 12.13
N LYS A 86 16.01 19.10 11.93
CA LYS A 86 16.94 18.67 10.88
C LYS A 86 16.43 19.05 9.50
N LEU A 87 15.15 18.82 9.19
CA LEU A 87 14.55 19.26 7.92
C LEU A 87 14.72 20.77 7.72
N TYR A 88 14.46 21.56 8.76
CA TYR A 88 14.65 23.00 8.70
C TYR A 88 16.10 23.36 8.36
N MET A 89 17.09 22.81 9.08
CA MET A 89 18.51 23.08 8.83
C MET A 89 18.91 22.71 7.40
N ASP A 90 18.55 21.49 6.96
CA ASP A 90 18.90 21.02 5.61
C ASP A 90 18.20 21.85 4.51
N LEU A 91 16.99 22.38 4.77
CA LEU A 91 16.33 23.33 3.86
C LEU A 91 17.03 24.68 3.81
N GLN A 92 17.61 25.17 4.91
CA GLN A 92 18.31 26.45 4.92
C GLN A 92 19.51 26.46 3.96
N ASP A 93 20.19 25.32 3.84
CA ASP A 93 21.34 25.18 2.93
C ASP A 93 20.94 25.35 1.45
N ASP A 94 19.68 25.05 1.10
CA ASP A 94 19.15 25.14 -0.26
C ASP A 94 18.30 26.40 -0.54
N LEU A 95 17.88 27.12 0.50
CA LEU A 95 17.02 28.31 0.45
C LEU A 95 17.82 29.62 0.50
N ILE A 96 18.65 29.82 -0.52
CA ILE A 96 19.64 30.92 -0.58
C ILE A 96 19.02 32.22 -1.12
N THR A 97 18.02 32.11 -2.00
CA THR A 97 17.42 33.25 -2.70
C THR A 97 15.91 33.30 -2.52
N LEU A 98 15.29 34.46 -2.78
CA LEU A 98 13.82 34.57 -2.85
C LEU A 98 13.21 33.62 -3.89
N THR A 99 13.93 33.31 -4.96
CA THR A 99 13.52 32.32 -5.97
C THR A 99 13.40 30.93 -5.37
N ASP A 100 14.31 30.54 -4.48
CA ASP A 100 14.25 29.23 -3.81
C ASP A 100 13.02 29.11 -2.91
N PHE A 101 12.66 30.19 -2.21
CA PHE A 101 11.42 30.26 -1.44
C PHE A 101 10.17 30.20 -2.34
N LYS A 102 10.18 30.86 -3.51
CA LYS A 102 9.10 30.72 -4.51
C LYS A 102 8.95 29.28 -4.99
N ILE A 103 10.08 28.59 -5.24
CA ILE A 103 10.09 27.18 -5.62
C ILE A 103 9.54 26.29 -4.48
N LEU A 104 9.91 26.56 -3.23
CA LEU A 104 9.35 25.86 -2.07
C LEU A 104 7.84 26.10 -1.93
N CYS A 105 7.39 27.35 -2.13
CA CYS A 105 5.98 27.70 -2.14
C CYS A 105 5.21 26.92 -3.22
N LEU A 106 5.71 26.90 -4.46
CA LEU A 106 5.15 26.12 -5.55
C LEU A 106 5.10 24.62 -5.20
N THR A 107 6.17 24.10 -4.60
CA THR A 107 6.26 22.69 -4.19
C THR A 107 5.17 22.35 -3.17
N CYS A 108 5.00 23.18 -2.15
CA CYS A 108 3.97 22.97 -1.13
C CYS A 108 2.54 23.04 -1.73
N GLU A 109 2.24 24.13 -2.44
CA GLU A 109 0.87 24.45 -2.85
C GLU A 109 0.43 23.72 -4.12
N LYS A 110 1.31 23.62 -5.12
CA LYS A 110 0.97 23.13 -6.47
C LYS A 110 1.40 21.69 -6.70
N VAL A 111 2.31 21.15 -5.87
CA VAL A 111 2.74 19.74 -5.97
C VAL A 111 2.19 18.90 -4.82
N LEU A 112 2.59 19.18 -3.58
CA LEU A 112 2.28 18.29 -2.45
C LEU A 112 0.80 18.29 -2.05
N VAL A 113 0.17 19.46 -1.97
CA VAL A 113 -1.25 19.58 -1.59
C VAL A 113 -2.17 18.86 -2.60
N PRO A 114 -2.02 19.05 -3.92
CA PRO A 114 -2.79 18.29 -4.92
C PRO A 114 -2.53 16.80 -4.86
N ILE A 115 -1.27 16.36 -4.68
CA ILE A 115 -0.95 14.93 -4.50
C ILE A 115 -1.66 14.37 -3.26
N ASN A 116 -1.65 15.08 -2.13
CA ASN A 116 -2.34 14.66 -0.91
C ASN A 116 -3.85 14.48 -1.15
N SER A 117 -4.48 15.43 -1.86
CA SER A 117 -5.89 15.37 -2.23
C SER A 117 -6.19 14.15 -3.12
N CYS A 118 -5.39 13.95 -4.17
CA CYS A 118 -5.52 12.78 -5.05
C CYS A 118 -5.42 11.46 -4.30
N LEU A 119 -4.41 11.34 -3.42
CA LEU A 119 -4.20 10.15 -2.62
C LEU A 119 -5.38 9.88 -1.68
N GLY A 120 -6.03 10.91 -1.16
CA GLY A 120 -7.26 10.79 -0.38
C GLY A 120 -8.44 10.22 -1.19
N ASN A 121 -8.53 10.60 -2.46
CA ASN A 121 -9.61 10.17 -3.37
C ASN A 121 -9.39 8.78 -3.99
N ILE A 122 -8.16 8.26 -3.95
CA ILE A 122 -7.88 6.88 -4.38
C ILE A 122 -8.36 5.93 -3.28
N PRO A 123 -9.16 4.89 -3.58
CA PRO A 123 -9.62 3.92 -2.59
C PRO A 123 -8.47 3.32 -1.78
N SER A 124 -8.68 3.13 -0.49
CA SER A 124 -7.72 2.48 0.43
C SER A 124 -7.92 0.97 0.54
N ASN A 125 -9.02 0.47 0.00
CA ASN A 125 -9.38 -0.93 -0.15
C ASN A 125 -10.24 -1.10 -1.42
N ASP A 126 -10.30 -2.31 -1.94
CA ASP A 126 -11.13 -2.66 -3.11
C ASP A 126 -12.53 -3.12 -2.67
N SER A 127 -12.83 -3.01 -1.37
CA SER A 127 -13.90 -3.73 -0.69
C SER A 127 -15.31 -3.25 -1.07
N GLU A 128 -15.52 -1.94 -1.20
CA GLU A 128 -16.90 -1.40 -1.28
C GLU A 128 -17.60 -1.78 -2.60
N PHE A 129 -16.88 -1.72 -3.73
CA PHE A 129 -17.41 -2.17 -5.01
C PHE A 129 -17.57 -3.70 -5.07
N VAL A 130 -16.65 -4.44 -4.45
CA VAL A 130 -16.65 -5.89 -4.58
C VAL A 130 -17.58 -6.57 -3.58
N GLU A 131 -17.85 -5.98 -2.41
CA GLU A 131 -18.75 -6.54 -1.40
C GLU A 131 -20.18 -6.74 -1.92
N THR A 132 -20.73 -5.75 -2.61
CA THR A 132 -22.10 -5.82 -3.16
C THR A 132 -22.20 -6.88 -4.26
N TYR A 133 -21.24 -6.90 -5.17
CA TYR A 133 -21.21 -7.86 -6.27
C TYR A 133 -20.96 -9.29 -5.76
N ALA A 134 -20.00 -9.47 -4.85
CA ALA A 134 -19.63 -10.77 -4.34
C ALA A 134 -20.72 -11.40 -3.49
N ASN A 135 -21.43 -10.62 -2.65
CA ASN A 135 -22.57 -11.13 -1.90
C ASN A 135 -23.70 -11.61 -2.81
N THR A 136 -24.00 -10.88 -3.88
CA THR A 136 -25.02 -11.27 -4.85
C THR A 136 -24.65 -12.59 -5.54
N PHE A 137 -23.37 -12.73 -5.92
CA PHE A 137 -22.87 -13.92 -6.59
C PHE A 137 -22.80 -15.14 -5.67
N LEU A 138 -22.28 -14.99 -4.45
CA LEU A 138 -22.22 -16.07 -3.46
C LEU A 138 -23.62 -16.53 -3.01
N LYS A 139 -24.61 -15.63 -2.94
CA LYS A 139 -26.02 -16.01 -2.71
C LYS A 139 -26.56 -16.95 -3.79
N LYS A 140 -26.09 -16.80 -5.04
CA LYS A 140 -26.54 -17.58 -6.19
C LYS A 140 -25.77 -18.90 -6.34
N GLU A 141 -24.44 -18.85 -6.25
CA GLU A 141 -23.55 -19.96 -6.62
C GLU A 141 -22.96 -20.69 -5.40
N GLY A 142 -23.10 -20.15 -4.19
CA GLY A 142 -22.55 -20.74 -2.97
C GLY A 142 -21.03 -20.98 -3.05
N ALA A 143 -20.55 -22.09 -2.47
CA ALA A 143 -19.14 -22.43 -2.45
C ALA A 143 -18.54 -22.70 -3.85
N LYS A 144 -19.37 -23.09 -4.84
CA LYS A 144 -18.92 -23.27 -6.24
C LYS A 144 -18.50 -21.96 -6.89
N GLY A 145 -19.00 -20.83 -6.38
CA GLY A 145 -18.65 -19.50 -6.86
C GLY A 145 -17.31 -18.96 -6.36
N LEU A 146 -16.62 -19.64 -5.42
CA LEU A 146 -15.43 -19.13 -4.76
C LEU A 146 -14.30 -18.77 -5.71
N ALA A 147 -14.01 -19.62 -6.70
CA ALA A 147 -12.94 -19.38 -7.66
C ALA A 147 -13.17 -18.09 -8.45
N ASN A 148 -14.41 -17.88 -8.91
CA ASN A 148 -14.81 -16.68 -9.62
C ASN A 148 -14.75 -15.44 -8.72
N ILE A 149 -15.13 -15.56 -7.46
CA ILE A 149 -15.10 -14.43 -6.51
C ILE A 149 -13.67 -13.99 -6.21
N ILE A 150 -12.78 -14.93 -5.93
CA ILE A 150 -11.37 -14.62 -5.66
C ILE A 150 -10.71 -13.99 -6.91
N ASN A 151 -11.01 -14.51 -8.11
CA ASN A 151 -10.51 -13.91 -9.36
C ASN A 151 -11.12 -12.52 -9.64
N ILE A 152 -12.42 -12.32 -9.40
CA ILE A 152 -13.10 -11.04 -9.62
C ILE A 152 -12.64 -9.99 -8.61
N LEU A 153 -12.43 -10.37 -7.34
CA LEU A 153 -11.85 -9.52 -6.31
C LEU A 153 -10.47 -9.02 -6.74
N ASP A 154 -9.62 -9.93 -7.23
CA ASP A 154 -8.27 -9.60 -7.70
C ASP A 154 -8.30 -8.71 -8.95
N ASP A 155 -9.03 -9.12 -10.00
CA ASP A 155 -9.02 -8.43 -11.30
C ASP A 155 -9.81 -7.12 -11.28
N LYS A 156 -11.01 -7.07 -10.69
CA LYS A 156 -11.83 -5.83 -10.64
C LYS A 156 -11.35 -4.85 -9.58
N GLY A 157 -10.82 -5.34 -8.45
CA GLY A 157 -10.20 -4.47 -7.44
C GLY A 157 -8.96 -3.77 -7.98
N LEU A 158 -8.06 -4.52 -8.63
CA LEU A 158 -6.88 -3.96 -9.26
C LEU A 158 -7.24 -2.98 -10.38
N ARG A 159 -8.13 -3.37 -11.30
CA ARG A 159 -8.50 -2.50 -12.42
C ARG A 159 -9.21 -1.23 -11.96
N GLY A 160 -10.17 -1.34 -11.04
CA GLY A 160 -10.89 -0.18 -10.51
C GLY A 160 -9.97 0.79 -9.76
N SER A 161 -9.03 0.27 -8.97
CA SER A 161 -8.06 1.11 -8.27
C SER A 161 -7.07 1.79 -9.24
N LEU A 162 -6.59 1.09 -10.27
CA LEU A 162 -5.73 1.69 -11.31
C LEU A 162 -6.46 2.74 -12.15
N GLU A 163 -7.73 2.52 -12.50
CA GLU A 163 -8.54 3.52 -13.23
C GLU A 163 -8.76 4.77 -12.37
N CYS A 164 -9.01 4.62 -11.07
CA CYS A 164 -9.12 5.75 -10.15
C CYS A 164 -7.79 6.51 -10.02
N GLU A 165 -6.68 5.80 -9.84
CA GLU A 165 -5.33 6.37 -9.80
C GLU A 165 -5.03 7.20 -11.05
N ARG A 166 -5.28 6.61 -12.23
CA ARG A 166 -5.06 7.29 -13.51
C ARG A 166 -5.94 8.52 -13.65
N LYS A 167 -7.21 8.45 -13.23
CA LYS A 167 -8.12 9.60 -13.28
C LYS A 167 -7.61 10.76 -12.42
N GLN A 168 -7.15 10.48 -11.20
CA GLN A 168 -6.59 11.51 -10.30
C GLN A 168 -5.29 12.10 -10.86
N LEU A 169 -4.39 11.26 -11.38
CA LEU A 169 -3.13 11.70 -11.99
C LEU A 169 -3.37 12.63 -13.18
N VAL A 170 -4.19 12.20 -14.15
CA VAL A 170 -4.44 12.98 -15.36
C VAL A 170 -5.08 14.32 -15.03
N ALA A 171 -6.10 14.34 -14.16
CA ALA A 171 -6.78 15.58 -13.80
C ALA A 171 -5.82 16.58 -13.14
N SER A 172 -5.06 16.15 -12.13
CA SER A 172 -4.17 17.04 -11.38
C SER A 172 -2.92 17.43 -12.17
N PHE A 173 -2.41 16.55 -13.03
CA PHE A 173 -1.32 16.88 -13.95
C PHE A 173 -1.75 17.96 -14.94
N SER A 174 -2.94 17.82 -15.55
CA SER A 174 -3.48 18.82 -16.47
C SER A 174 -3.73 20.16 -15.79
N GLU A 175 -4.23 20.16 -14.55
CA GLU A 175 -4.44 21.37 -13.77
C GLU A 175 -3.11 22.05 -13.41
N LEU A 176 -2.11 21.29 -12.94
CA LEU A 176 -0.78 21.81 -12.65
C LEU A 176 -0.17 22.47 -13.88
N ARG A 177 -0.16 21.77 -15.02
CA ARG A 177 0.38 22.29 -16.28
C ARG A 177 -0.26 23.63 -16.65
N LYS A 178 -1.59 23.68 -16.69
CA LYS A 178 -2.33 24.90 -17.04
C LYS A 178 -1.99 26.08 -16.12
N ASN A 179 -1.75 25.79 -14.84
CA ASN A 179 -1.45 26.83 -13.84
C ASN A 179 -0.05 27.43 -14.00
N ILE A 180 0.92 26.70 -14.55
CA ILE A 180 2.33 27.12 -14.54
C ILE A 180 2.96 27.26 -15.94
N GLU A 181 2.27 26.84 -17.01
CA GLU A 181 2.83 26.80 -18.37
C GLU A 181 3.23 28.17 -18.93
N ASN A 182 2.64 29.25 -18.41
CA ASN A 182 2.97 30.63 -18.82
C ASN A 182 3.99 31.31 -17.87
N GLU A 183 4.40 30.64 -16.80
CA GLU A 183 5.29 31.20 -15.76
C GLU A 183 6.77 30.81 -15.96
N MET A 184 7.05 29.85 -16.83
CA MET A 184 8.39 29.26 -16.97
C MET A 184 8.66 28.74 -18.39
N SER A 185 9.92 28.41 -18.68
CA SER A 185 10.29 27.83 -19.97
C SER A 185 9.77 26.39 -20.12
N GLY A 186 9.78 25.85 -21.35
CA GLY A 186 9.36 24.46 -21.59
C GLY A 186 10.18 23.43 -20.79
N ALA A 187 11.49 23.63 -20.66
CA ALA A 187 12.37 22.72 -19.91
C ALA A 187 12.11 22.79 -18.39
N ASP A 188 11.82 23.98 -17.88
CA ASP A 188 11.47 24.19 -16.48
C ASP A 188 10.10 23.59 -16.15
N LEU A 189 9.13 23.81 -17.06
CA LEU A 189 7.80 23.20 -16.98
C LEU A 189 7.91 21.68 -16.89
N ASP A 190 8.71 21.08 -17.76
CA ASP A 190 8.93 19.63 -17.76
C ASP A 190 9.60 19.17 -16.45
N SER A 191 10.52 19.94 -15.89
CA SER A 191 11.15 19.66 -14.59
C SER A 191 10.12 19.60 -13.45
N VAL A 192 9.21 20.58 -13.38
CA VAL A 192 8.16 20.61 -12.35
C VAL A 192 7.13 19.49 -12.55
N LEU A 193 6.68 19.28 -13.78
CA LEU A 193 5.70 18.25 -14.12
C LEU A 193 6.22 16.84 -13.87
N THR A 194 7.50 16.59 -14.15
CA THR A 194 8.13 15.29 -13.87
C THR A 194 8.32 15.07 -12.37
N ALA A 195 8.69 16.10 -11.60
CA ALA A 195 8.75 16.03 -10.15
C ALA A 195 7.39 15.63 -9.53
N PHE A 196 6.29 16.23 -10.03
CA PHE A 196 4.93 15.87 -9.64
C PHE A 196 4.63 14.39 -9.93
N CYS A 197 4.87 13.92 -11.16
CA CYS A 197 4.61 12.54 -11.56
C CYS A 197 5.43 11.52 -10.76
N GLN A 198 6.72 11.79 -10.55
CA GLN A 198 7.60 10.92 -9.79
C GLN A 198 7.14 10.78 -8.34
N GLU A 199 6.81 11.90 -7.68
CA GLU A 199 6.37 11.87 -6.29
C GLU A 199 4.97 11.25 -6.16
N PHE A 200 4.07 11.51 -7.11
CA PHE A 200 2.75 10.88 -7.19
C PHE A 200 2.87 9.36 -7.30
N GLU A 201 3.57 8.84 -8.32
CA GLU A 201 3.68 7.39 -8.55
C GLU A 201 4.39 6.69 -7.40
N ARG A 202 5.39 7.34 -6.80
CA ARG A 202 6.06 6.79 -5.61
C ARG A 202 5.08 6.61 -4.46
N ARG A 203 4.29 7.63 -4.14
CA ARG A 203 3.33 7.58 -3.01
C ARG A 203 2.15 6.67 -3.29
N VAL A 204 1.61 6.69 -4.51
CA VAL A 204 0.60 5.74 -4.97
C VAL A 204 1.15 4.32 -4.88
N GLY A 205 2.39 4.06 -5.31
CA GLY A 205 3.05 2.76 -5.20
C GLY A 205 3.11 2.25 -3.75
N GLN A 206 3.38 3.11 -2.77
CA GLN A 206 3.30 2.72 -1.36
C GLN A 206 1.86 2.40 -0.93
N LYS A 207 0.88 3.17 -1.40
CA LYS A 207 -0.54 2.86 -1.18
C LYS A 207 -0.91 1.51 -1.82
N ARG A 208 -0.46 1.20 -3.05
CA ARG A 208 -0.67 -0.10 -3.72
C ARG A 208 -0.14 -1.25 -2.85
N LYS A 209 1.08 -1.14 -2.30
CA LYS A 209 1.64 -2.14 -1.37
C LYS A 209 0.76 -2.34 -0.14
N GLY A 210 0.31 -1.25 0.48
CA GLY A 210 -0.61 -1.31 1.62
C GLY A 210 -1.98 -1.93 1.28
N ARG A 211 -2.50 -1.65 0.07
CA ARG A 211 -3.76 -2.25 -0.41
C ARG A 211 -3.62 -3.73 -0.71
N ALA A 212 -2.54 -4.16 -1.36
CA ALA A 212 -2.30 -5.57 -1.65
C ALA A 212 -2.30 -6.42 -0.37
N GLY A 213 -1.75 -5.91 0.73
CA GLY A 213 -1.84 -6.57 2.05
C GLY A 213 -3.28 -6.67 2.57
N ARG A 214 -4.09 -5.60 2.44
CA ARG A 214 -5.47 -5.55 2.96
C ARG A 214 -6.53 -6.19 2.05
N GLY A 215 -6.29 -6.25 0.74
CA GLY A 215 -7.24 -6.77 -0.25
C GLY A 215 -7.39 -8.29 -0.18
N VAL A 216 -6.28 -9.01 0.06
CA VAL A 216 -6.26 -10.47 0.24
C VAL A 216 -6.99 -10.88 1.53
N GLU A 217 -6.75 -10.14 2.62
CA GLU A 217 -7.53 -10.28 3.86
C GLU A 217 -9.02 -9.98 3.67
N GLY A 218 -9.36 -9.06 2.75
CA GLY A 218 -10.73 -8.70 2.40
C GLY A 218 -11.50 -9.85 1.76
N ALA A 219 -10.87 -10.64 0.87
CA ALA A 219 -11.50 -11.78 0.23
C ALA A 219 -11.90 -12.87 1.22
N THR A 220 -10.95 -13.31 2.06
CA THR A 220 -11.20 -14.35 3.07
C THR A 220 -12.24 -13.88 4.10
N SER A 221 -12.18 -12.60 4.52
CA SER A 221 -13.16 -12.03 5.46
C SER A 221 -14.56 -11.96 4.87
N LEU A 222 -14.69 -11.59 3.60
CA LEU A 222 -15.95 -11.55 2.88
C LEU A 222 -16.56 -12.94 2.78
N ILE A 223 -15.76 -13.94 2.38
CA ILE A 223 -16.17 -15.34 2.31
C ILE A 223 -16.66 -15.82 3.69
N PHE A 224 -15.88 -15.59 4.75
CA PHE A 224 -16.24 -16.03 6.10
C PHE A 224 -17.52 -15.38 6.60
N ARG A 225 -17.66 -14.06 6.42
CA ARG A 225 -18.87 -13.33 6.79
C ARG A 225 -20.10 -13.84 6.04
N HIS A 226 -19.97 -14.14 4.75
CA HIS A 226 -21.05 -14.69 3.94
C HIS A 226 -21.51 -16.06 4.45
N PHE A 227 -20.57 -16.95 4.79
CA PHE A 227 -20.88 -18.30 5.24
C PHE A 227 -21.06 -18.44 6.76
N GLY A 228 -21.02 -17.34 7.52
CA GLY A 228 -21.22 -17.33 8.97
C GLY A 228 -20.04 -17.92 9.77
N ILE A 229 -18.84 -17.94 9.20
CA ILE A 229 -17.64 -18.51 9.83
C ILE A 229 -16.95 -17.42 10.67
N LYS A 230 -16.71 -17.70 11.95
CA LYS A 230 -16.02 -16.77 12.85
C LYS A 230 -14.50 -16.98 12.77
N ALA A 231 -13.79 -15.96 12.32
CA ALA A 231 -12.34 -15.93 12.45
C ALA A 231 -11.93 -15.78 13.93
N SER A 232 -10.82 -16.39 14.31
CA SER A 232 -10.15 -16.20 15.59
C SER A 232 -8.93 -15.30 15.44
N GLN A 233 -8.42 -14.82 16.57
CA GLN A 233 -7.06 -14.26 16.61
C GLN A 233 -6.03 -15.35 16.27
N ALA A 234 -4.85 -14.92 15.82
CA ALA A 234 -3.73 -15.81 15.62
C ALA A 234 -3.34 -16.54 16.92
N PRO A 235 -2.77 -17.75 16.85
CA PRO A 235 -2.25 -18.43 18.02
C PRO A 235 -1.21 -17.54 18.74
N GLU A 236 -1.30 -17.51 20.07
CA GLU A 236 -0.41 -16.68 20.89
C GLU A 236 1.07 -17.06 20.65
N HIS A 237 1.93 -16.05 20.57
CA HIS A 237 3.37 -16.18 20.31
C HIS A 237 3.75 -16.90 19.00
N PHE A 238 2.81 -17.08 18.06
CA PHE A 238 3.12 -17.61 16.74
C PHE A 238 3.65 -16.49 15.83
N THR A 239 4.98 -16.37 15.74
CA THR A 239 5.66 -15.28 15.00
C THR A 239 6.33 -15.74 13.71
N THR A 240 5.89 -16.86 13.14
CA THR A 240 6.50 -17.43 11.93
C THR A 240 6.11 -16.61 10.71
N GLY A 241 7.03 -16.46 9.74
CA GLY A 241 6.80 -15.75 8.48
C GLY A 241 5.89 -16.48 7.49
N LEU A 242 4.88 -17.21 7.97
CA LEU A 242 3.89 -17.86 7.13
C LEU A 242 2.86 -16.85 6.64
N GLU A 243 2.48 -16.94 5.37
CA GLU A 243 1.47 -16.04 4.78
C GLU A 243 0.05 -16.56 5.04
N ILE A 244 -0.45 -16.35 6.27
CA ILE A 244 -1.80 -16.73 6.70
C ILE A 244 -2.68 -15.49 6.81
N ASP A 245 -3.84 -15.50 6.13
CA ASP A 245 -4.77 -14.37 6.12
C ASP A 245 -5.69 -14.39 7.34
N ARG A 246 -6.20 -15.58 7.69
CA ARG A 246 -7.16 -15.76 8.79
C ARG A 246 -6.89 -17.04 9.56
N TRP A 247 -7.19 -17.00 10.84
CA TRP A 247 -7.18 -18.17 11.71
C TRP A 247 -8.60 -18.53 12.07
N VAL A 248 -8.86 -19.83 12.18
CA VAL A 248 -10.14 -20.34 12.67
C VAL A 248 -9.87 -21.39 13.72
N ARG A 249 -10.56 -21.28 14.85
CA ARG A 249 -10.45 -22.24 15.96
C ARG A 249 -11.48 -23.36 15.77
N THR A 250 -11.02 -24.61 15.84
CA THR A 250 -11.86 -25.81 15.74
C THR A 250 -12.57 -26.06 17.08
N LYS A 251 -13.58 -26.94 17.05
CA LYS A 251 -14.31 -27.39 18.25
C LYS A 251 -13.40 -28.08 19.29
N GLU A 252 -12.30 -28.68 18.84
CA GLU A 252 -11.28 -29.32 19.70
C GLU A 252 -10.26 -28.32 20.24
N GLY A 253 -10.41 -27.03 19.92
CA GLY A 253 -9.55 -25.95 20.40
C GLY A 253 -8.23 -25.79 19.65
N TRP A 254 -8.04 -26.52 18.54
CA TRP A 254 -6.93 -26.35 17.60
C TRP A 254 -7.21 -25.23 16.59
N TYR A 255 -6.20 -24.83 15.83
CA TYR A 255 -6.27 -23.78 14.83
C TYR A 255 -6.07 -24.31 13.42
N ILE A 256 -6.83 -23.75 12.48
CA ILE A 256 -6.60 -23.85 11.04
C ILE A 256 -6.14 -22.48 10.55
N GLY A 257 -4.94 -22.41 9.98
CA GLY A 257 -4.47 -21.21 9.30
C GLY A 257 -4.95 -21.23 7.86
N ILE A 258 -5.61 -20.17 7.40
CA ILE A 258 -6.25 -20.10 6.08
C ILE A 258 -5.63 -18.96 5.27
N SER A 259 -5.31 -19.27 4.02
CA SER A 259 -4.78 -18.35 3.03
C SER A 259 -5.56 -18.46 1.73
N CYS A 260 -6.03 -17.34 1.17
CA CYS A 260 -6.68 -17.28 -0.14
C CYS A 260 -5.77 -16.53 -1.10
N LYS A 261 -5.25 -17.21 -2.13
CA LYS A 261 -4.31 -16.59 -3.09
C LYS A 261 -4.71 -16.92 -4.51
N ARG A 262 -4.31 -16.07 -5.45
CA ARG A 262 -4.40 -16.42 -6.87
C ARG A 262 -3.36 -17.45 -7.27
N THR A 263 -2.08 -17.20 -6.94
CA THR A 263 -0.93 -18.07 -7.20
C THR A 263 0.02 -18.06 -6.02
N LEU A 264 0.82 -19.12 -5.84
CA LEU A 264 1.88 -19.16 -4.82
C LEU A 264 3.24 -18.68 -5.35
N ARG A 265 3.52 -18.85 -6.63
CA ARG A 265 4.79 -18.53 -7.32
C ARG A 265 6.02 -18.96 -6.52
N GLU A 266 6.95 -18.05 -6.23
CA GLU A 266 8.12 -18.21 -5.37
C GLU A 266 7.79 -18.23 -3.87
N ARG A 267 6.66 -17.62 -3.48
CA ARG A 267 6.18 -17.51 -2.10
C ARG A 267 5.59 -18.79 -1.51
N TRP A 268 5.52 -19.86 -2.30
CA TRP A 268 5.09 -21.18 -1.82
C TRP A 268 5.90 -21.70 -0.62
N LYS A 269 7.16 -21.25 -0.45
CA LYS A 269 7.99 -21.55 0.72
C LYS A 269 7.49 -20.94 2.03
N GLN A 270 6.61 -19.94 1.95
CA GLN A 270 5.95 -19.31 3.10
C GLN A 270 4.53 -19.87 3.32
N ALA A 271 4.11 -20.84 2.50
CA ALA A 271 2.80 -21.49 2.66
C ALA A 271 2.84 -22.63 3.69
N TYR A 272 4.02 -23.11 4.08
CA TYR A 272 4.20 -24.22 5.01
C TYR A 272 5.47 -24.04 5.85
N THR A 273 5.60 -24.85 6.90
CA THR A 273 6.82 -24.96 7.70
C THR A 273 7.25 -26.42 7.77
N THR A 274 8.55 -26.67 7.71
CA THR A 274 9.13 -28.00 7.93
C THR A 274 9.19 -28.36 9.42
N ASP A 275 9.05 -27.39 10.33
CA ASP A 275 8.98 -27.62 11.77
C ASP A 275 7.55 -27.98 12.21
N LEU A 276 7.21 -29.27 12.18
CA LEU A 276 5.92 -29.77 12.66
C LEU A 276 5.74 -29.62 14.17
N ASN A 277 6.83 -29.54 14.95
CA ASN A 277 6.76 -29.34 16.40
C ASN A 277 6.31 -27.91 16.72
N LEU A 278 6.69 -26.93 15.90
CA LEU A 278 6.12 -25.58 15.97
C LEU A 278 4.60 -25.60 15.81
N LEU A 279 4.07 -26.30 14.80
CA LEU A 279 2.62 -26.41 14.61
C LEU A 279 1.95 -27.05 15.82
N ASN A 280 2.51 -28.14 16.35
CA ASN A 280 1.98 -28.80 17.55
C ASN A 280 1.98 -27.89 18.78
N ARG A 281 3.07 -27.16 19.04
CA ARG A 281 3.20 -26.24 20.19
C ARG A 281 2.12 -25.16 20.19
N HIS A 282 1.79 -24.63 19.02
CA HIS A 282 0.75 -23.61 18.86
C HIS A 282 -0.64 -24.19 18.54
N LYS A 283 -0.83 -25.50 18.69
CA LYS A 283 -2.08 -26.23 18.41
C LYS A 283 -2.62 -25.96 17.01
N ILE A 284 -1.75 -25.89 16.01
CA ILE A 284 -2.11 -25.71 14.61
C ILE A 284 -2.29 -27.09 13.98
N GLN A 285 -3.53 -27.38 13.58
CA GLN A 285 -3.92 -28.67 13.03
C GLN A 285 -3.51 -28.76 11.56
N ALA A 286 -3.76 -27.71 10.77
CA ALA A 286 -3.42 -27.66 9.35
C ALA A 286 -3.33 -26.22 8.82
N LEU A 287 -2.68 -26.09 7.67
CA LEU A 287 -2.55 -24.83 6.91
C LEU A 287 -3.28 -24.96 5.58
N TRP A 288 -4.38 -24.24 5.39
CA TRP A 288 -5.25 -24.39 4.22
C TRP A 288 -5.01 -23.25 3.24
N HIS A 289 -4.80 -23.60 1.97
CA HIS A 289 -4.51 -22.68 0.88
C HIS A 289 -5.57 -22.82 -0.21
N VAL A 290 -6.39 -21.79 -0.38
CA VAL A 290 -7.39 -21.70 -1.45
C VAL A 290 -6.76 -20.97 -2.63
N LEU A 291 -6.52 -21.68 -3.73
CA LEU A 291 -5.77 -21.19 -4.88
C LEU A 291 -6.62 -21.17 -6.14
N THR A 292 -6.71 -20.04 -6.85
CA THR A 292 -7.51 -19.98 -8.10
C THR A 292 -6.74 -20.26 -9.37
N TYR A 293 -5.41 -20.16 -9.34
CA TYR A 293 -4.56 -20.42 -10.48
C TYR A 293 -3.44 -21.37 -10.08
N ASP A 294 -3.46 -22.54 -10.69
CA ASP A 294 -2.67 -23.69 -10.27
C ASP A 294 -1.48 -23.96 -11.18
N LYS A 295 -1.32 -23.24 -12.31
CA LYS A 295 -0.33 -23.59 -13.34
C LYS A 295 1.11 -23.66 -12.82
N ASP A 296 1.46 -22.91 -11.79
CA ASP A 296 2.78 -22.85 -11.15
C ASP A 296 3.02 -23.92 -10.07
N LEU A 297 2.03 -24.77 -9.77
CA LEU A 297 2.12 -25.87 -8.80
C LEU A 297 2.63 -27.18 -9.43
N SER A 298 3.94 -27.46 -9.40
CA SER A 298 4.42 -28.79 -9.81
C SER A 298 3.95 -29.87 -8.84
N ASP A 299 3.95 -31.13 -9.28
CA ASP A 299 3.70 -32.29 -8.42
C ASP A 299 4.63 -32.30 -7.18
N GLU A 300 5.89 -31.90 -7.36
CA GLU A 300 6.86 -31.75 -6.28
C GLU A 300 6.41 -30.69 -5.26
N LYS A 301 5.97 -29.51 -5.72
CA LYS A 301 5.43 -28.47 -4.82
C LYS A 301 4.20 -28.95 -4.07
N LEU A 302 3.27 -29.62 -4.76
CA LEU A 302 2.05 -30.16 -4.13
C LEU A 302 2.41 -31.16 -3.04
N THR A 303 3.35 -32.06 -3.33
CA THR A 303 3.79 -33.11 -2.38
C THR A 303 4.52 -32.51 -1.20
N GLU A 304 5.45 -31.59 -1.44
CA GLU A 304 6.24 -30.93 -0.42
C GLU A 304 5.34 -30.14 0.53
N ILE A 305 4.41 -29.33 0.01
CA ILE A 305 3.45 -28.57 0.81
C ILE A 305 2.55 -29.54 1.61
N GLY A 306 1.97 -30.53 0.95
CA GLY A 306 1.04 -31.50 1.56
C GLY A 306 1.66 -32.33 2.68
N SER A 307 2.94 -32.70 2.54
CA SER A 307 3.70 -33.45 3.56
C SER A 307 3.85 -32.69 4.88
N HIS A 308 3.62 -31.38 4.87
CA HIS A 308 3.76 -30.49 6.02
C HIS A 308 2.42 -29.97 6.55
N ARG A 309 1.40 -30.83 6.57
CA ARG A 309 0.03 -30.56 7.07
C ARG A 309 -0.69 -29.41 6.36
N ALA A 310 -0.27 -29.07 5.14
CA ALA A 310 -0.98 -28.11 4.35
C ALA A 310 -2.02 -28.79 3.45
N VAL A 311 -3.18 -28.15 3.28
CA VAL A 311 -4.26 -28.60 2.39
C VAL A 311 -4.47 -27.55 1.32
N LEU A 312 -4.50 -27.96 0.07
CA LEU A 312 -4.62 -27.12 -1.11
C LEU A 312 -6.02 -27.31 -1.72
N TYR A 313 -6.80 -26.24 -1.74
CA TYR A 313 -8.11 -26.19 -2.38
C TYR A 313 -7.95 -25.54 -3.75
N LEU A 314 -8.20 -26.30 -4.82
CA LEU A 314 -8.03 -25.88 -6.21
C LEU A 314 -9.38 -25.78 -6.94
N PRO A 315 -9.52 -24.99 -8.01
CA PRO A 315 -10.78 -24.89 -8.74
C PRO A 315 -11.26 -26.27 -9.19
N ASP A 316 -12.57 -26.52 -9.16
CA ASP A 316 -13.14 -27.84 -9.42
C ASP A 316 -12.82 -28.38 -10.83
N ASP A 317 -12.55 -27.49 -11.79
CA ASP A 317 -12.17 -27.79 -13.16
C ASP A 317 -10.65 -27.98 -13.35
N SER A 318 -9.85 -27.74 -12.30
CA SER A 318 -8.38 -27.85 -12.31
C SER A 318 -7.92 -29.22 -12.83
N PRO A 319 -7.05 -29.24 -13.87
CA PRO A 319 -6.39 -30.47 -14.29
C PRO A 319 -5.52 -31.08 -13.19
N LYS A 320 -4.91 -30.25 -12.33
CA LYS A 320 -4.05 -30.70 -11.22
C LYS A 320 -4.87 -31.35 -10.12
N LEU A 321 -6.05 -30.84 -9.81
CA LEU A 321 -7.00 -31.49 -8.91
C LEU A 321 -7.37 -32.89 -9.43
N LYS A 322 -7.74 -33.00 -10.70
CA LYS A 322 -8.10 -34.30 -11.31
C LYS A 322 -6.96 -35.30 -11.22
N LYS A 323 -5.74 -34.85 -11.52
CA LYS A 323 -4.53 -35.69 -11.42
C LYS A 323 -4.25 -36.10 -9.96
N ALA A 324 -4.30 -35.16 -9.03
CA ALA A 324 -4.05 -35.39 -7.62
C ALA A 324 -5.09 -36.32 -6.98
N GLY A 325 -6.37 -36.21 -7.38
CA GLY A 325 -7.44 -37.09 -6.92
C GLY A 325 -7.24 -38.57 -7.28
N ASN A 326 -6.54 -38.85 -8.37
CA ASN A 326 -6.16 -40.22 -8.76
C ASN A 326 -4.85 -40.70 -8.13
N HIS A 327 -4.11 -39.82 -7.46
CA HIS A 327 -2.83 -40.15 -6.84
C HIS A 327 -3.04 -40.65 -5.40
N PRO A 328 -2.43 -41.79 -4.98
CA PRO A 328 -2.67 -42.39 -3.66
C PRO A 328 -2.44 -41.46 -2.47
N GLY A 329 -1.39 -40.62 -2.53
CA GLY A 329 -1.07 -39.63 -1.49
C GLY A 329 -1.74 -38.26 -1.66
N MET A 330 -1.59 -37.63 -2.84
CA MET A 330 -2.05 -36.23 -3.04
C MET A 330 -3.55 -36.01 -2.82
N LYS A 331 -4.39 -37.02 -3.05
CA LYS A 331 -5.85 -36.93 -2.82
C LYS A 331 -6.24 -36.52 -1.40
N GLU A 332 -5.38 -36.77 -0.41
CA GLU A 332 -5.65 -36.47 1.01
C GLU A 332 -5.57 -34.96 1.32
N TYR A 333 -4.71 -34.24 0.57
CA TYR A 333 -4.41 -32.83 0.81
C TYR A 333 -4.62 -31.91 -0.40
N VAL A 334 -5.00 -32.42 -1.56
CA VAL A 334 -5.46 -31.61 -2.70
C VAL A 334 -6.95 -31.85 -2.89
N ARG A 335 -7.75 -30.80 -2.70
CA ARG A 335 -9.21 -30.90 -2.59
C ARG A 335 -9.91 -29.92 -3.54
N PRO A 336 -11.16 -30.21 -3.95
CA PRO A 336 -11.97 -29.28 -4.72
C PRO A 336 -12.27 -28.02 -3.90
N MET A 337 -12.15 -26.85 -4.52
CA MET A 337 -12.43 -25.57 -3.87
C MET A 337 -13.87 -25.47 -3.40
N SER A 338 -14.82 -26.11 -4.10
CA SER A 338 -16.20 -26.15 -3.64
C SER A 338 -16.41 -26.87 -2.31
N SER A 339 -15.52 -27.79 -1.89
CA SER A 339 -15.63 -28.43 -0.58
C SER A 339 -15.07 -27.58 0.56
N PHE A 340 -14.33 -26.51 0.28
CA PHE A 340 -13.62 -25.71 1.28
C PHE A 340 -14.50 -25.26 2.46
N ILE A 341 -15.69 -24.74 2.16
CA ILE A 341 -16.59 -24.22 3.20
C ILE A 341 -17.19 -25.35 4.05
N ASP A 342 -17.56 -26.45 3.42
CA ASP A 342 -18.18 -27.58 4.11
C ASP A 342 -17.14 -28.32 4.97
N ASP A 343 -15.93 -28.51 4.43
CA ASP A 343 -14.78 -29.03 5.16
C ASP A 343 -14.50 -28.15 6.39
N LEU A 344 -14.47 -26.82 6.23
CA LEU A 344 -14.24 -25.90 7.35
C LEU A 344 -15.35 -25.98 8.39
N LYS A 345 -16.61 -25.97 7.95
CA LYS A 345 -17.78 -26.06 8.83
C LYS A 345 -17.78 -27.34 9.67
N SER A 346 -17.35 -28.47 9.11
CA SER A 346 -17.28 -29.75 9.82
C SER A 346 -16.34 -29.73 11.05
N LEU A 347 -15.33 -28.85 11.03
CA LEU A 347 -14.33 -28.71 12.08
C LEU A 347 -14.68 -27.67 13.15
N VAL A 348 -15.55 -26.71 12.82
CA VAL A 348 -15.81 -25.52 13.64
C VAL A 348 -17.23 -25.44 14.17
N SER A 349 -18.16 -26.21 13.59
CA SER A 349 -19.56 -26.29 14.02
C SER A 349 -19.75 -27.27 15.17
#